data_AF-A0A9D9M4Q2-F1
#
_entry.id   AF-A0A9D9M4Q2-F1
#
_cell.length_a   1.000
_cell.length_b   1.000
_cell.length_c   1.000
_cell.angle_alpha   90.00
_cell.angle_beta   90.00
_cell.angle_gamma   90.00
#
_symmetry.space_group_name_H-M   'P 1'
#
loop_
_entity.id
_entity.type
_entity.pdbx_description
1 polymer ?
#
loop_
_entity_poly.entity_id
_entity_poly.type
_entity_poly.pdbx_seq_one_letter_code
_entity_poly.pdbx_strand_id
1 'polypeptide(L)'
;MYNIIMYAIQLGVAIASLFNEKVRKMWRGEREAFRILKEQVDPNAQYVWFHAASLGEFEQGRPIIERLRQEYPEYKILLTFYSPSGYEVRKNYQGADIICYMPIDTVTNARRFLRLVRPCMAFFIKYEFWYNFLHILKHRNVPTYSVSSIFRPNQVFFRWYGKNYGRVLRCFTKFFVQNEQSKELLNSIGITEVEITGDTRFDRVLQIKEAAKQLPVVEEFLLEEGDSSKTKVFVAGSSWLPDEEIFIKYFNEHRDWKLIIAPHVIGEDHLQQIESLLEGRKVIRYTEAEKSLNASDTSLTSHLSPLTPSDVLIIDCFGLLSSIYRYGQVASV
;
A
#
# COMPACT_ATOMS: atom_id res chain seq x y z
N MET A 1 15.45 -2.56 -30.53
CA MET A 1 14.85 -3.68 -29.78
C MET A 1 13.81 -3.21 -28.76
N TYR A 2 14.15 -2.41 -27.74
CA TYR A 2 13.17 -1.96 -26.72
C TYR A 2 11.88 -1.36 -27.31
N ASN A 3 12.01 -0.39 -28.24
CA ASN A 3 10.83 0.22 -28.87
C ASN A 3 9.95 -0.77 -29.64
N ILE A 4 10.56 -1.75 -30.32
CA ILE A 4 9.81 -2.80 -31.03
C ILE A 4 8.98 -3.60 -30.02
N ILE A 5 9.56 -3.95 -28.87
CA ILE A 5 8.86 -4.64 -27.79
C ILE A 5 7.72 -3.76 -27.25
N MET A 6 7.94 -2.46 -27.04
CA MET A 6 6.89 -1.56 -26.56
C MET A 6 5.72 -1.43 -27.54
N TYR A 7 5.99 -1.32 -28.85
CA TYR A 7 4.93 -1.32 -29.86
C TYR A 7 4.19 -2.67 -29.93
N ALA A 8 4.90 -3.79 -29.77
CA ALA A 8 4.27 -5.11 -29.69
C ALA A 8 3.38 -5.25 -28.44
N ILE A 9 3.83 -4.77 -27.27
CA ILE A 9 3.03 -4.70 -26.05
C ILE A 9 1.81 -3.81 -26.28
N GLN A 10 1.98 -2.65 -26.91
CA GLN A 10 0.86 -1.75 -27.24
C GLN A 10 -0.21 -2.46 -28.07
N LEU A 11 0.20 -3.19 -29.10
CA LEU A 11 -0.70 -3.96 -29.95
C LEU A 11 -1.38 -5.10 -29.16
N GLY A 12 -0.62 -5.83 -28.34
CA GLY A 12 -1.16 -6.89 -27.49
C GLY A 12 -2.19 -6.38 -26.49
N VAL A 13 -1.93 -5.24 -25.85
CA VAL A 13 -2.88 -4.55 -24.95
C VAL A 13 -4.12 -4.11 -25.72
N ALA A 14 -3.98 -3.56 -26.92
CA ALA A 14 -5.11 -3.16 -27.75
C ALA A 14 -6.03 -4.35 -28.07
N ILE A 15 -5.46 -5.50 -28.44
CA ILE A 15 -6.21 -6.72 -28.74
C ILE A 15 -6.85 -7.28 -27.46
N ALA A 16 -6.08 -7.42 -26.37
CA ALA A 16 -6.56 -7.95 -25.10
C ALA A 16 -7.66 -7.07 -24.47
N SER A 17 -7.66 -5.76 -24.75
CA SER A 17 -8.69 -4.83 -24.29
C SER A 17 -10.10 -5.16 -24.81
N LEU A 18 -10.20 -5.91 -25.91
CA LEU A 18 -11.47 -6.38 -26.45
C LEU A 18 -12.10 -7.44 -25.54
N PHE A 19 -11.27 -8.25 -24.87
CA PHE A 19 -11.71 -9.42 -24.10
C PHE A 19 -11.67 -9.23 -22.59
N ASN A 20 -10.87 -8.30 -22.07
CA ASN A 20 -10.69 -8.12 -20.63
C ASN A 20 -11.02 -6.69 -20.17
N GLU A 21 -11.94 -6.54 -19.22
CA GLU A 21 -12.39 -5.24 -18.72
C GLU A 21 -11.27 -4.43 -18.05
N LYS A 22 -10.40 -5.08 -17.27
CA LYS A 22 -9.26 -4.43 -16.62
C LYS A 22 -8.29 -3.86 -17.65
N VAL A 23 -7.94 -4.65 -18.67
CA VAL A 23 -7.08 -4.19 -19.77
C VAL A 23 -7.75 -3.09 -20.58
N ARG A 24 -9.08 -3.14 -20.76
CA ARG A 24 -9.86 -2.10 -21.41
C ARG A 24 -9.83 -0.77 -20.67
N LYS A 25 -9.94 -0.79 -19.34
CA LYS A 25 -9.79 0.41 -18.49
C LYS A 25 -8.41 1.03 -18.65
N MET A 26 -7.35 0.21 -18.60
CA MET A 26 -5.97 0.64 -18.82
C MET A 26 -5.79 1.31 -20.19
N TRP A 27 -6.21 0.64 -21.27
CA TRP A 27 -6.08 1.14 -22.64
C TRP A 27 -6.80 2.46 -22.87
N ARG A 28 -8.02 2.62 -22.34
CA ARG A 28 -8.76 3.89 -22.44
C ARG A 28 -8.11 4.97 -21.59
N GLY A 29 -7.73 4.64 -20.36
CA GLY A 29 -7.11 5.56 -19.41
C GLY A 29 -5.77 6.13 -19.90
N GLU A 30 -4.92 5.33 -20.52
CA GLU A 30 -3.66 5.82 -21.13
C GLU A 30 -3.90 6.85 -22.24
N ARG A 31 -4.95 6.68 -23.04
CA ARG A 31 -5.30 7.63 -24.11
C ARG A 31 -5.91 8.91 -23.54
N GLU A 32 -6.69 8.77 -22.48
CA GLU A 32 -7.29 9.90 -21.76
C GLU A 32 -6.23 10.71 -20.99
N ALA A 33 -5.13 10.09 -20.55
CA ALA A 33 -4.06 10.78 -19.85
C ALA A 33 -3.54 12.01 -20.63
N PHE A 34 -3.39 11.92 -21.95
CA PHE A 34 -2.97 13.08 -22.74
C PHE A 34 -4.02 14.20 -22.84
N ARG A 35 -5.30 13.88 -22.66
CA ARG A 35 -6.37 14.87 -22.59
C ARG A 35 -6.33 15.57 -21.24
N ILE A 36 -6.29 14.81 -20.16
CA ILE A 36 -6.15 15.31 -18.78
C ILE A 36 -4.94 16.23 -18.66
N LEU A 37 -3.77 15.79 -19.14
CA LEU A 37 -2.54 16.59 -19.07
C LEU A 37 -2.62 17.88 -19.89
N LYS A 38 -3.36 17.92 -21.01
CA LYS A 38 -3.55 19.16 -21.77
C LYS A 38 -4.51 20.13 -21.09
N GLU A 39 -5.51 19.61 -20.39
CA GLU A 39 -6.54 20.41 -19.73
C GLU A 39 -6.07 20.93 -18.37
N GLN A 40 -5.30 20.15 -17.62
CA GLN A 40 -4.99 20.43 -16.21
C GLN A 40 -3.56 20.91 -15.95
N VAL A 41 -2.60 20.67 -16.86
CA VAL A 41 -1.23 21.15 -16.65
C VAL A 41 -1.18 22.67 -16.79
N ASP A 42 -0.75 23.32 -15.73
CA ASP A 42 -0.45 24.74 -15.69
C ASP A 42 1.00 24.98 -16.17
N PRO A 43 1.21 25.63 -17.33
CA PRO A 43 2.55 25.82 -17.89
C PRO A 43 3.51 26.64 -17.02
N ASN A 44 2.98 27.41 -16.06
CA ASN A 44 3.77 28.27 -15.17
C ASN A 44 4.11 27.61 -13.83
N ALA A 45 3.50 26.46 -13.52
CA ALA A 45 3.74 25.74 -12.29
C ALA A 45 4.96 24.81 -12.39
N GLN A 46 5.60 24.55 -11.25
CA GLN A 46 6.65 23.56 -11.14
C GLN A 46 6.06 22.22 -10.69
N TYR A 47 6.18 21.20 -11.54
CA TYR A 47 5.65 19.87 -11.26
C TYR A 47 6.72 18.91 -10.75
N VAL A 48 6.45 18.26 -9.62
CA VAL A 48 7.16 17.06 -9.19
C VAL A 48 6.37 15.84 -9.61
N TRP A 49 7.00 14.97 -10.39
CA TRP A 49 6.35 13.78 -10.95
C TRP A 49 6.63 12.55 -10.08
N PHE A 50 5.60 11.93 -9.53
CA PHE A 50 5.65 10.62 -8.89
C PHE A 50 5.01 9.56 -9.79
N HIS A 51 5.68 8.41 -9.90
CA HIS A 51 5.16 7.27 -10.63
C HIS A 51 5.14 5.99 -9.77
N ALA A 52 3.96 5.36 -9.72
CA ALA A 52 3.70 4.09 -9.05
C ALA A 52 2.98 3.11 -10.01
N ALA A 53 3.48 1.89 -10.21
CA ALA A 53 2.79 0.94 -11.09
C ALA A 53 1.41 0.51 -10.57
N SER A 54 1.26 0.38 -9.24
CA SER A 54 0.04 -0.11 -8.60
C SER A 54 -0.21 0.54 -7.25
N LEU A 55 -1.27 0.10 -6.55
CA LEU A 55 -1.58 0.55 -5.20
C LEU A 55 -0.44 0.27 -4.21
N GLY A 56 0.21 -0.89 -4.30
CA GLY A 56 1.30 -1.27 -3.38
C GLY A 56 2.51 -0.34 -3.49
N GLU A 57 2.93 -0.01 -4.71
CA GLU A 57 3.99 0.98 -4.96
C GLU A 57 3.52 2.39 -4.55
N PHE A 58 2.25 2.73 -4.75
CA PHE A 58 1.75 4.03 -4.30
C PHE A 58 1.84 4.19 -2.78
N GLU A 59 1.44 3.19 -1.99
CA GLU A 59 1.57 3.26 -0.53
C GLU A 59 3.04 3.40 -0.07
N GLN A 60 4.00 2.93 -0.85
CA GLN A 60 5.44 3.17 -0.62
C GLN A 60 5.84 4.63 -0.91
N GLY A 61 5.31 5.25 -1.97
CA GLY A 61 5.62 6.64 -2.30
C GLY A 61 4.81 7.67 -1.53
N ARG A 62 3.66 7.27 -0.99
CA ARG A 62 2.69 8.15 -0.35
C ARG A 62 3.27 9.00 0.79
N PRO A 63 4.07 8.46 1.74
CA PRO A 63 4.67 9.28 2.79
C PRO A 63 5.55 10.41 2.24
N ILE A 64 6.25 10.17 1.14
CA ILE A 64 7.10 11.17 0.49
C ILE A 64 6.25 12.23 -0.20
N ILE A 65 5.17 11.83 -0.88
CA ILE A 65 4.21 12.74 -1.51
C ILE A 65 3.58 13.67 -0.46
N GLU A 66 3.10 13.09 0.65
CA GLU A 66 2.44 13.85 1.72
C GLU A 66 3.40 14.81 2.40
N ARG A 67 4.62 14.36 2.69
CA ARG A 67 5.67 15.21 3.27
C ARG A 67 6.11 16.33 2.32
N LEU A 68 6.29 16.04 1.02
CA LEU A 68 6.61 17.06 0.02
C LEU A 68 5.52 18.13 -0.05
N ARG A 69 4.24 17.72 -0.04
CA ARG A 69 3.10 18.65 -0.09
C ARG A 69 3.02 19.55 1.14
N GLN A 70 3.44 19.05 2.30
CA GLN A 70 3.47 19.81 3.55
C GLN A 70 4.67 20.76 3.61
N GLU A 71 5.87 20.29 3.26
CA GLU A 71 7.12 21.07 3.39
C GLU A 71 7.37 22.02 2.22
N TYR A 72 6.88 21.70 1.02
CA TYR A 72 7.12 22.45 -0.22
C TYR A 72 5.82 22.66 -1.03
N PRO A 73 4.86 23.44 -0.48
CA PRO A 73 3.56 23.65 -1.10
C PRO A 73 3.61 24.42 -2.44
N GLU A 74 4.75 25.01 -2.79
CA GLU A 74 4.99 25.67 -4.08
C GLU A 74 5.04 24.70 -5.27
N TYR A 75 5.34 23.42 -5.02
CA TYR A 75 5.34 22.40 -6.06
C TYR A 75 3.94 21.82 -6.27
N LYS A 76 3.53 21.72 -7.54
CA LYS A 76 2.39 20.88 -7.93
C LYS A 76 2.87 19.44 -8.09
N ILE A 77 2.00 18.50 -7.74
CA ILE A 77 2.31 17.07 -7.75
C ILE A 77 1.55 16.41 -8.90
N LEU A 78 2.29 15.80 -9.81
CA LEU A 78 1.75 14.87 -10.80
C LEU A 78 1.96 13.45 -10.30
N LEU A 79 0.89 12.69 -10.14
CA LEU A 79 0.93 11.28 -9.79
C LEU A 79 0.45 10.43 -10.97
N THR A 80 1.30 9.51 -11.45
CA THR A 80 0.92 8.60 -12.51
C THR A 80 0.89 7.15 -12.07
N PHE A 81 -0.06 6.42 -12.65
CA PHE A 81 -0.22 4.98 -12.45
C PHE A 81 -0.05 4.20 -13.75
N TYR A 82 0.53 2.99 -13.68
CA TYR A 82 0.55 2.09 -14.84
C TYR A 82 -0.71 1.22 -14.90
N SER A 83 -1.14 0.67 -13.76
CA SER A 83 -2.21 -0.33 -13.72
C SER A 83 -3.54 0.18 -13.14
N PRO A 84 -4.69 -0.37 -13.56
CA PRO A 84 -6.00 0.02 -13.03
C PRO A 84 -6.17 -0.22 -11.53
N SER A 85 -5.47 -1.21 -10.97
CA SER A 85 -5.56 -1.49 -9.53
C SER A 85 -4.92 -0.40 -8.67
N GLY A 86 -4.01 0.41 -9.22
CA GLY A 86 -3.56 1.64 -8.59
C GLY A 86 -4.49 2.81 -8.92
N TYR A 87 -4.67 3.08 -10.22
CA TYR A 87 -5.39 4.27 -10.67
C TYR A 87 -6.85 4.32 -10.20
N GLU A 88 -7.65 3.26 -10.41
CA GLU A 88 -9.08 3.33 -10.10
C GLU A 88 -9.36 3.51 -8.62
N VAL A 89 -8.46 3.00 -7.76
CA VAL A 89 -8.55 3.13 -6.30
C VAL A 89 -8.12 4.52 -5.83
N ARG A 90 -7.17 5.16 -6.53
CA ARG A 90 -6.52 6.40 -6.06
C ARG A 90 -6.68 7.62 -6.97
N LYS A 91 -7.50 7.56 -8.03
CA LYS A 91 -7.73 8.69 -8.96
C LYS A 91 -8.30 9.95 -8.31
N ASN A 92 -8.89 9.84 -7.12
CA ASN A 92 -9.42 10.97 -6.33
C ASN A 92 -8.53 11.32 -5.12
N TYR A 93 -7.27 10.86 -5.10
CA TYR A 93 -6.36 11.12 -4.00
C TYR A 93 -6.05 12.62 -3.88
N GLN A 94 -6.32 13.20 -2.71
CA GLN A 94 -6.21 14.66 -2.49
C GLN A 94 -4.77 15.16 -2.35
N GLY A 95 -3.78 14.27 -2.22
CA GLY A 95 -2.38 14.65 -2.10
C GLY A 95 -1.67 14.94 -3.42
N ALA A 96 -2.35 14.81 -4.57
CA ALA A 96 -1.80 15.12 -5.89
C ALA A 96 -2.73 16.09 -6.65
N ASP A 97 -2.13 16.99 -7.44
CA ASP A 97 -2.85 17.99 -8.22
C ASP A 97 -3.38 17.42 -9.53
N ILE A 98 -2.62 16.50 -10.13
CA ILE A 98 -3.01 15.79 -11.35
C ILE A 98 -2.76 14.30 -11.13
N ILE A 99 -3.77 13.49 -11.44
CA ILE A 99 -3.67 12.03 -11.39
C ILE A 99 -4.10 11.47 -12.74
N CYS A 100 -3.22 10.71 -13.39
CA CYS A 100 -3.53 10.07 -14.67
C CYS A 100 -2.78 8.75 -14.85
N TYR A 101 -3.10 8.01 -15.90
CA TYR A 101 -2.24 6.90 -16.30
C TYR A 101 -0.92 7.41 -16.88
N MET A 102 0.17 6.67 -16.66
CA MET A 102 1.39 6.86 -17.43
C MET A 102 1.18 6.20 -18.80
N PRO A 103 1.35 6.91 -19.92
CA PRO A 103 1.18 6.30 -21.23
C PRO A 103 2.30 5.28 -21.47
N ILE A 104 2.03 4.25 -22.26
CA ILE A 104 3.05 3.26 -22.63
C ILE A 104 4.34 3.93 -23.14
N ASP A 105 5.48 3.40 -22.68
CA ASP A 105 6.82 3.97 -22.86
C ASP A 105 7.36 3.80 -24.29
N THR A 106 6.63 4.31 -25.28
CA THR A 106 7.16 4.55 -26.62
C THR A 106 7.86 5.90 -26.64
N VAL A 107 8.88 6.05 -27.48
CA VAL A 107 9.61 7.33 -27.63
C VAL A 107 8.66 8.50 -27.91
N THR A 108 7.63 8.30 -28.76
CA THR A 108 6.66 9.34 -29.10
C THR A 108 5.84 9.75 -27.89
N ASN A 109 5.32 8.79 -27.13
CA ASN A 109 4.53 9.06 -25.93
C ASN A 109 5.37 9.74 -24.85
N ALA A 110 6.57 9.21 -24.56
CA ALA A 110 7.45 9.76 -23.55
C ALA A 110 7.86 11.21 -23.88
N ARG A 111 8.21 11.50 -25.14
CA ARG A 111 8.50 12.87 -25.59
C ARG A 111 7.29 13.80 -25.44
N ARG A 112 6.11 13.32 -25.85
CA ARG A 112 4.86 14.10 -25.77
C ARG A 112 4.49 14.40 -24.32
N PHE A 113 4.53 13.39 -23.45
CA PHE A 113 4.24 13.50 -22.02
C PHE A 113 5.16 14.50 -21.36
N LEU A 114 6.48 14.31 -21.50
CA LEU A 114 7.46 15.18 -20.85
C LEU A 114 7.46 16.61 -21.43
N ARG A 115 7.00 16.81 -22.68
CA ARG A 115 6.84 18.16 -23.25
C ARG A 115 5.65 18.92 -22.64
N LEU A 116 4.57 18.20 -22.29
CA LEU A 116 3.40 18.75 -21.63
C LEU A 116 3.72 19.08 -20.16
N VAL A 117 4.17 18.08 -19.41
CA VAL A 117 4.35 18.20 -17.94
C VAL A 117 5.55 19.04 -17.55
N ARG A 118 6.69 18.89 -18.25
CA ARG A 118 7.97 19.54 -17.93
C ARG A 118 8.33 19.44 -16.43
N PRO A 119 8.42 18.23 -15.85
CA PRO A 119 8.67 18.08 -14.43
C PRO A 119 10.03 18.66 -14.04
N CYS A 120 10.12 19.30 -12.88
CA CYS A 120 11.38 19.75 -12.30
C CYS A 120 12.12 18.60 -11.61
N MET A 121 11.41 17.58 -11.13
CA MET A 121 11.94 16.36 -10.51
C MET A 121 11.02 15.17 -10.80
N ALA A 122 11.58 13.96 -10.81
CA ALA A 122 10.81 12.72 -10.99
C ALA A 122 11.19 11.64 -9.98
N PHE A 123 10.19 10.94 -9.43
CA PHE A 123 10.32 9.86 -8.46
C PHE A 123 9.64 8.61 -8.99
N PHE A 124 10.42 7.55 -9.19
CA PHE A 124 9.95 6.23 -9.63
C PHE A 124 9.99 5.27 -8.45
N ILE A 125 8.83 4.75 -8.07
CA ILE A 125 8.71 3.96 -6.84
C ILE A 125 8.93 2.49 -7.17
N LYS A 126 9.91 1.88 -6.49
CA LYS A 126 10.28 0.48 -6.58
C LYS A 126 10.88 0.08 -7.94
N TYR A 127 10.13 -0.63 -8.79
CA TYR A 127 10.65 -1.33 -9.97
C TYR A 127 10.36 -0.66 -11.32
N GLU A 128 10.21 0.66 -11.33
CA GLU A 128 9.75 1.38 -12.51
C GLU A 128 10.91 1.91 -13.38
N PHE A 129 11.48 1.03 -14.20
CA PHE A 129 12.65 1.31 -15.04
C PHE A 129 12.30 1.55 -16.52
N TRP A 130 11.56 2.62 -16.80
CA TRP A 130 11.04 2.94 -18.14
C TRP A 130 12.09 3.60 -19.05
N TYR A 131 12.56 2.87 -20.06
CA TYR A 131 13.72 3.24 -20.87
C TYR A 131 13.60 4.62 -21.53
N ASN A 132 12.53 4.88 -22.28
CA ASN A 132 12.44 6.13 -23.05
C ASN A 132 12.18 7.32 -22.12
N PHE A 133 11.29 7.19 -21.13
CA PHE A 133 11.10 8.22 -20.09
C PHE A 133 12.41 8.60 -19.40
N LEU A 134 13.14 7.60 -18.87
CA LEU A 134 14.36 7.85 -18.10
C LEU A 134 15.48 8.46 -18.96
N HIS A 135 15.67 7.98 -20.19
CA HIS A 135 16.65 8.58 -21.10
C HIS A 135 16.30 10.02 -21.49
N ILE A 136 15.01 10.35 -21.69
CA ILE A 136 14.60 11.72 -22.00
C ILE A 136 14.72 12.64 -20.78
N LEU A 137 14.38 12.16 -19.57
CA LEU A 137 14.59 12.90 -18.32
C LEU A 137 16.07 13.22 -18.14
N LYS A 138 16.95 12.22 -18.29
CA LYS A 138 18.40 12.40 -18.20
C LYS A 138 18.93 13.39 -19.23
N HIS A 139 18.50 13.27 -20.49
CA HIS A 139 18.88 14.22 -21.55
C HIS A 139 18.44 15.66 -21.23
N ARG A 140 17.33 15.84 -20.53
CA ARG A 140 16.82 17.16 -20.10
C ARG A 140 17.40 17.62 -18.76
N ASN A 141 18.34 16.88 -18.18
CA ASN A 141 18.92 17.13 -16.86
C ASN A 141 17.86 17.25 -15.75
N VAL A 142 16.75 16.52 -15.85
CA VAL A 142 15.73 16.46 -14.79
C VAL A 142 16.20 15.47 -13.72
N PRO A 143 16.40 15.91 -12.46
CA PRO A 143 16.73 15.01 -11.36
C PRO A 143 15.69 13.90 -11.23
N THR A 144 16.18 12.67 -11.27
CA THR A 144 15.31 11.48 -11.29
C THR A 144 15.74 10.50 -10.20
N TYR A 145 14.82 10.11 -9.34
CA TYR A 145 15.10 9.32 -8.15
C TYR A 145 14.36 7.99 -8.21
N SER A 146 15.04 6.91 -7.83
CA SER A 146 14.40 5.61 -7.59
C SER A 146 14.21 5.43 -6.10
N VAL A 147 12.99 5.14 -5.66
CA VAL A 147 12.61 5.10 -4.24
C VAL A 147 12.23 3.69 -3.82
N SER A 148 12.68 3.23 -2.65
CA SER A 148 12.35 1.91 -2.09
C SER A 148 12.67 0.76 -3.04
N SER A 149 13.76 0.90 -3.81
CA SER A 149 14.25 -0.09 -4.77
C SER A 149 14.88 -1.29 -4.06
N ILE A 150 14.66 -2.51 -4.58
CA ILE A 150 15.31 -3.73 -4.07
C ILE A 150 15.78 -4.62 -5.20
N PHE A 151 17.09 -4.73 -5.40
CA PHE A 151 17.67 -5.46 -6.50
C PHE A 151 17.96 -6.93 -6.15
N ARG A 152 17.93 -7.80 -7.15
CA ARG A 152 18.26 -9.22 -7.02
C ARG A 152 19.29 -9.62 -8.09
N PRO A 153 20.27 -10.49 -7.78
CA PRO A 153 21.33 -10.85 -8.71
C PRO A 153 20.84 -11.46 -10.03
N ASN A 154 19.63 -12.04 -10.02
CA ASN A 154 19.01 -12.66 -11.18
C ASN A 154 18.29 -11.72 -12.14
N GLN A 155 18.12 -10.44 -11.78
CA GLN A 155 17.52 -9.47 -12.66
C GLN A 155 18.38 -9.21 -13.90
N VAL A 156 17.71 -8.92 -15.01
CA VAL A 156 18.33 -8.69 -16.32
C VAL A 156 19.47 -7.66 -16.29
N PHE A 157 19.39 -6.66 -15.41
CA PHE A 157 20.39 -5.59 -15.27
C PHE A 157 21.80 -6.10 -14.93
N PHE A 158 21.89 -7.22 -14.21
CA PHE A 158 23.15 -7.80 -13.74
C PHE A 158 23.58 -9.01 -14.59
N ARG A 159 22.83 -9.35 -15.63
CA ARG A 159 23.17 -10.46 -16.54
C ARG A 159 23.92 -9.94 -17.76
N TRP A 160 24.83 -10.76 -18.28
CA TRP A 160 25.69 -10.40 -19.41
C TRP A 160 24.88 -9.98 -20.66
N TYR A 161 23.75 -10.65 -20.94
CA TYR A 161 22.87 -10.36 -22.07
C TYR A 161 22.01 -9.09 -21.84
N GLY A 162 21.84 -8.66 -20.59
CA GLY A 162 21.06 -7.49 -20.22
C GLY A 162 21.89 -6.21 -20.03
N LYS A 163 23.22 -6.27 -20.22
CA LYS A 163 24.14 -5.12 -20.04
C LYS A 163 23.68 -3.84 -20.75
N ASN A 164 23.14 -3.97 -21.96
CA ASN A 164 22.64 -2.82 -22.72
C ASN A 164 21.40 -2.19 -22.08
N TYR A 165 20.47 -3.01 -21.58
CA TYR A 165 19.30 -2.51 -20.85
C TYR A 165 19.68 -1.95 -19.48
N GLY A 166 20.67 -2.55 -18.79
CA GLY A 166 21.23 -2.06 -17.52
C GLY A 166 21.70 -0.60 -17.54
N ARG A 167 22.05 -0.06 -18.71
CA ARG A 167 22.38 1.37 -18.86
C ARG A 167 21.24 2.30 -18.48
N VAL A 168 19.98 1.84 -18.53
CA VAL A 168 18.82 2.62 -18.08
C VAL A 168 18.96 3.06 -16.63
N LEU A 169 19.58 2.24 -15.78
CA LEU A 169 19.76 2.55 -14.37
C LEU A 169 20.69 3.75 -14.15
N ARG A 170 21.59 4.04 -15.10
CA ARG A 170 22.47 5.22 -15.05
C ARG A 170 21.75 6.54 -15.38
N CYS A 171 20.48 6.47 -15.76
CA CYS A 171 19.65 7.66 -15.99
C CYS A 171 19.15 8.27 -14.68
N PHE A 172 19.13 7.50 -13.58
CA PHE A 172 18.79 8.02 -12.27
C PHE A 172 19.92 8.89 -11.72
N THR A 173 19.53 9.94 -10.99
CA THR A 173 20.41 10.80 -10.21
C THR A 173 20.85 10.09 -8.95
N LYS A 174 19.92 9.46 -8.23
CA LYS A 174 20.20 8.73 -6.99
C LYS A 174 19.21 7.58 -6.80
N PHE A 175 19.67 6.49 -6.19
CA PHE A 175 18.84 5.39 -5.74
C PHE A 175 18.69 5.40 -4.22
N PHE A 176 17.46 5.22 -3.75
CA PHE A 176 17.14 4.92 -2.36
C PHE A 176 16.71 3.46 -2.29
N VAL A 177 17.54 2.61 -1.69
CA VAL A 177 17.37 1.16 -1.69
C VAL A 177 17.00 0.61 -0.32
N GLN A 178 16.38 -0.56 -0.30
CA GLN A 178 15.90 -1.17 0.94
C GLN A 178 16.98 -1.89 1.76
N ASN A 179 18.09 -2.31 1.13
CA ASN A 179 19.10 -3.13 1.80
C ASN A 179 20.50 -2.99 1.18
N GLU A 180 21.51 -3.45 1.92
CA GLU A 180 22.92 -3.41 1.50
C GLU A 180 23.16 -4.23 0.23
N GLN A 181 22.54 -5.42 0.10
CA GLN A 181 22.67 -6.26 -1.10
C GLN A 181 22.31 -5.51 -2.39
N SER A 182 21.26 -4.66 -2.35
CA SER A 182 20.86 -3.85 -3.49
C SER A 182 21.92 -2.80 -3.85
N LYS A 183 22.54 -2.19 -2.84
CA LYS A 183 23.63 -1.22 -3.01
C LYS A 183 24.86 -1.89 -3.60
N GLU A 184 25.25 -3.06 -3.11
CA GLU A 184 26.36 -3.85 -3.65
C GLU A 184 26.13 -4.24 -5.11
N LEU A 185 24.90 -4.68 -5.45
CA LEU A 185 24.53 -5.01 -6.82
C LEU A 185 24.63 -3.79 -7.76
N LEU A 186 24.12 -2.63 -7.35
CA LEU A 186 24.27 -1.39 -8.12
C LEU A 186 25.73 -0.97 -8.26
N ASN A 187 26.52 -1.10 -7.19
CA ASN A 187 27.95 -0.81 -7.21
C ASN A 187 28.71 -1.72 -8.19
N SER A 188 28.32 -3.00 -8.31
CA SER A 188 28.93 -3.96 -9.26
C SER A 188 28.81 -3.54 -10.73
N ILE A 189 27.85 -2.66 -11.06
CA ILE A 189 27.66 -2.09 -12.40
C ILE A 189 28.06 -0.61 -12.49
N GLY A 190 28.76 -0.10 -11.47
CA GLY A 190 29.34 1.24 -11.40
C GLY A 190 28.34 2.36 -11.05
N ILE A 191 27.26 2.04 -10.32
CA ILE A 191 26.32 3.03 -9.80
C ILE A 191 26.60 3.21 -8.30
N THR A 192 27.15 4.36 -7.93
CA THR A 192 27.60 4.69 -6.56
C THR A 192 26.67 5.64 -5.83
N GLU A 193 25.85 6.41 -6.56
CA GLU A 193 24.85 7.34 -6.01
C GLU A 193 23.66 6.56 -5.44
N VAL A 194 23.90 5.89 -4.31
CA VAL A 194 22.97 4.97 -3.67
C VAL A 194 22.97 5.20 -2.15
N GLU A 195 21.79 5.31 -1.58
CA GLU A 195 21.56 5.43 -0.15
C GLU A 195 20.60 4.32 0.33
N ILE A 196 20.86 3.75 1.50
CA ILE A 196 20.01 2.71 2.08
C ILE A 196 19.02 3.39 3.01
N THR A 197 17.74 3.33 2.64
CA THR A 197 16.65 3.98 3.38
C THR A 197 15.66 2.99 3.98
N GLY A 198 15.77 1.70 3.66
CA GLY A 198 14.78 0.70 4.05
C GLY A 198 13.51 0.74 3.19
N ASP A 199 12.47 0.05 3.65
CA ASP A 199 11.15 0.00 3.00
C ASP A 199 10.22 1.04 3.62
N THR A 200 9.80 2.03 2.81
CA THR A 200 8.92 3.12 3.24
C THR A 200 7.53 2.65 3.73
N ARG A 201 7.17 1.38 3.54
CA ARG A 201 5.97 0.82 4.18
C ARG A 201 6.07 0.79 5.70
N PHE A 202 7.28 0.69 6.26
CA PHE A 202 7.44 0.73 7.72
C PHE A 202 7.06 2.09 8.28
N ASP A 203 7.43 3.19 7.61
CA ASP A 203 6.98 4.54 7.97
C ASP A 203 5.45 4.64 7.98
N ARG A 204 4.80 4.03 6.98
CA ARG A 204 3.33 3.98 6.93
C ARG A 204 2.74 3.20 8.09
N VAL A 205 3.33 2.06 8.45
CA VAL A 205 2.89 1.26 9.60
C VAL A 205 3.05 2.07 10.89
N LEU A 206 4.15 2.80 11.05
CA LEU A 206 4.37 3.68 12.21
C LEU A 206 3.33 4.81 12.27
N GLN A 207 3.06 5.49 11.16
CA GLN A 207 2.00 6.51 11.09
C GLN A 207 0.61 5.95 11.43
N ILE A 208 0.29 4.76 10.94
CA ILE A 208 -0.99 4.09 11.25
C ILE A 208 -1.06 3.74 12.74
N LYS A 209 0.05 3.27 13.32
CA LYS A 209 0.15 2.99 14.75
C LYS A 209 -0.03 4.25 15.59
N GLU A 210 0.59 5.37 15.20
CA GLU A 210 0.47 6.66 15.89
C GLU A 210 -0.94 7.26 15.77
N ALA A 211 -1.58 7.09 14.62
CA ALA A 211 -2.96 7.50 14.37
C ALA A 211 -4.02 6.49 14.86
N ALA A 212 -3.59 5.40 15.52
CA ALA A 212 -4.48 4.33 15.95
C ALA A 212 -5.52 4.88 16.93
N LYS A 213 -6.79 4.61 16.64
CA LYS A 213 -7.90 5.04 17.51
C LYS A 213 -7.82 4.28 18.83
N GLN A 214 -8.17 4.97 19.92
CA GLN A 214 -8.59 4.26 21.13
C GLN A 214 -9.87 3.49 20.80
N LEU A 215 -9.94 2.25 21.27
CA LEU A 215 -11.08 1.37 21.02
C LEU A 215 -11.62 0.96 22.38
N PRO A 216 -12.52 1.76 22.98
CA PRO A 216 -13.04 1.51 24.33
C PRO A 216 -13.62 0.10 24.47
N VAL A 217 -14.28 -0.41 23.44
CA VAL A 217 -14.81 -1.79 23.41
C VAL A 217 -13.71 -2.83 23.57
N VAL A 218 -12.57 -2.66 22.89
CA VAL A 218 -11.44 -3.59 23.00
C VAL A 218 -10.73 -3.43 24.34
N GLU A 219 -10.57 -2.19 24.81
CA GLU A 219 -9.99 -1.88 26.11
C GLU A 219 -10.81 -2.54 27.22
N GLU A 220 -12.14 -2.34 27.22
CA GLU A 220 -13.07 -2.94 28.16
C GLU A 220 -13.13 -4.46 28.06
N PHE A 221 -13.15 -5.01 26.83
CA PHE A 221 -13.06 -6.45 26.62
C PHE A 221 -11.80 -7.06 27.23
N LEU A 222 -10.70 -6.31 27.26
CA LEU A 222 -9.43 -6.77 27.82
C LEU A 222 -9.30 -6.53 29.31
N LEU A 223 -10.14 -5.70 29.92
CA LEU A 223 -10.20 -5.56 31.36
C LEU A 223 -10.59 -6.92 31.98
N GLU A 224 -9.83 -7.31 32.98
CA GLU A 224 -10.15 -8.43 33.88
C GLU A 224 -10.11 -7.89 35.30
N GLU A 225 -10.89 -8.49 36.21
CA GLU A 225 -10.76 -8.24 37.65
C GLU A 225 -9.40 -8.79 38.14
N GLY A 226 -8.34 -7.99 38.04
CA GLY A 226 -6.98 -8.39 38.40
C GLY A 226 -5.88 -7.56 37.75
N ASP A 227 -4.64 -8.04 37.86
CA ASP A 227 -3.45 -7.42 37.25
C ASP A 227 -3.50 -7.58 35.72
N SER A 228 -4.04 -6.56 35.05
CA SER A 228 -4.19 -6.44 33.59
C SER A 228 -2.87 -6.56 32.80
N SER A 229 -1.72 -6.62 33.47
CA SER A 229 -0.42 -6.91 32.84
C SER A 229 -0.23 -8.38 32.41
N LYS A 230 -1.14 -9.30 32.75
CA LYS A 230 -0.99 -10.75 32.51
C LYS A 230 -1.91 -11.36 31.46
N THR A 231 -2.94 -10.65 30.99
CA THR A 231 -3.91 -11.23 30.04
C THR A 231 -3.25 -11.45 28.68
N LYS A 232 -3.22 -12.70 28.21
CA LYS A 232 -2.63 -13.05 26.91
C LYS A 232 -3.64 -12.80 25.81
N VAL A 233 -3.23 -12.06 24.78
CA VAL A 233 -4.13 -11.63 23.71
C VAL A 233 -3.60 -12.09 22.37
N PHE A 234 -4.39 -12.88 21.66
CA PHE A 234 -4.14 -13.29 20.28
C PHE A 234 -5.09 -12.55 19.35
N VAL A 235 -4.53 -11.90 18.32
CA VAL A 235 -5.29 -11.19 17.28
C VAL A 235 -5.17 -11.96 15.97
N ALA A 236 -6.28 -12.51 15.47
CA ALA A 236 -6.39 -13.03 14.12
C ALA A 236 -6.91 -11.92 13.21
N GLY A 237 -6.02 -11.32 12.41
CA GLY A 237 -6.39 -10.24 11.49
C GLY A 237 -6.61 -10.74 10.07
N SER A 238 -7.73 -10.35 9.47
CA SER A 238 -8.12 -10.75 8.10
C SER A 238 -8.14 -12.27 7.87
N SER A 239 -8.55 -13.04 8.88
CA SER A 239 -8.60 -14.50 8.82
C SER A 239 -9.64 -15.00 7.81
N TRP A 240 -9.37 -16.18 7.24
CA TRP A 240 -10.34 -16.96 6.50
C TRP A 240 -10.70 -18.24 7.27
N LEU A 241 -11.80 -18.88 6.90
CA LEU A 241 -12.26 -20.12 7.54
C LEU A 241 -11.16 -21.19 7.69
N PRO A 242 -10.30 -21.46 6.70
CA PRO A 242 -9.21 -22.42 6.88
C PRO A 242 -8.17 -22.01 7.93
N ASP A 243 -7.95 -20.70 8.13
CA ASP A 243 -7.07 -20.19 9.18
C ASP A 243 -7.74 -20.38 10.54
N GLU A 244 -9.03 -20.01 10.62
CA GLU A 244 -9.89 -20.11 11.80
C GLU A 244 -9.99 -21.54 12.33
N GLU A 245 -10.22 -22.53 11.46
CA GLU A 245 -10.26 -23.95 11.81
C GLU A 245 -8.95 -24.42 12.48
N ILE A 246 -7.81 -23.83 12.12
CA ILE A 246 -6.50 -24.19 12.68
C ILE A 246 -6.30 -23.54 14.04
N PHE A 247 -6.37 -22.21 14.13
CA PHE A 247 -6.02 -21.53 15.38
C PHE A 247 -7.11 -21.69 16.44
N ILE A 248 -8.40 -21.73 16.06
CA ILE A 248 -9.49 -21.92 17.02
C ILE A 248 -9.36 -23.27 17.72
N LYS A 249 -9.00 -24.33 16.99
CA LYS A 249 -8.74 -25.65 17.57
C LYS A 249 -7.70 -25.57 18.69
N TYR A 250 -6.58 -24.90 18.45
CA TYR A 250 -5.54 -24.70 19.47
C TYR A 250 -6.07 -23.93 20.68
N PHE A 251 -6.78 -22.82 20.45
CA PHE A 251 -7.27 -21.99 21.54
C PHE A 251 -8.48 -22.59 22.29
N ASN A 252 -9.23 -23.51 21.71
CA ASN A 252 -10.23 -24.28 22.45
C ASN A 252 -9.59 -25.09 23.59
N GLU A 253 -8.34 -25.54 23.41
CA GLU A 253 -7.53 -26.25 24.43
C GLU A 253 -6.76 -25.29 25.36
N HIS A 254 -6.50 -24.03 24.93
CA HIS A 254 -5.70 -23.04 25.66
C HIS A 254 -6.55 -21.82 26.08
N ARG A 255 -7.26 -21.95 27.20
CA ARG A 255 -8.23 -20.96 27.72
C ARG A 255 -7.61 -19.75 28.41
N ASP A 256 -6.30 -19.73 28.60
CA ASP A 256 -5.55 -18.60 29.18
C ASP A 256 -5.37 -17.42 28.20
N TRP A 257 -5.92 -17.52 26.99
CA TRP A 257 -5.86 -16.49 25.96
C TRP A 257 -7.24 -15.91 25.65
N LYS A 258 -7.30 -14.57 25.64
CA LYS A 258 -8.36 -13.81 24.97
C LYS A 258 -8.09 -13.77 23.47
N LEU A 259 -9.14 -13.94 22.69
CA LEU A 259 -9.07 -13.92 21.22
C LEU A 259 -9.77 -12.69 20.68
N ILE A 260 -9.13 -12.02 19.74
CA ILE A 260 -9.78 -11.02 18.89
C ILE A 260 -9.71 -11.53 17.45
N ILE A 261 -10.85 -11.85 16.86
CA ILE A 261 -10.95 -12.43 15.52
C ILE A 261 -11.56 -11.38 14.60
N ALA A 262 -10.79 -10.91 13.62
CA ALA A 262 -11.25 -9.99 12.60
C ALA A 262 -11.26 -10.71 11.24
N PRO A 263 -12.35 -11.41 10.88
CA PRO A 263 -12.41 -12.18 9.65
C PRO A 263 -12.37 -11.28 8.41
N HIS A 264 -11.84 -11.82 7.30
CA HIS A 264 -11.82 -11.13 6.02
C HIS A 264 -13.24 -10.92 5.46
N VAL A 265 -14.14 -11.87 5.76
CA VAL A 265 -15.54 -11.85 5.35
C VAL A 265 -16.41 -11.72 6.60
N ILE A 266 -17.20 -10.65 6.67
CA ILE A 266 -18.07 -10.33 7.82
C ILE A 266 -19.54 -10.71 7.59
N GLY A 267 -19.81 -11.61 6.63
CA GLY A 267 -21.17 -12.07 6.36
C GLY A 267 -21.69 -12.96 7.48
N GLU A 268 -22.99 -12.85 7.80
CA GLU A 268 -23.59 -13.56 8.93
C GLU A 268 -23.35 -15.08 8.93
N ASP A 269 -23.41 -15.71 7.75
CA ASP A 269 -23.15 -17.15 7.61
C ASP A 269 -21.73 -17.52 8.06
N HIS A 270 -20.72 -16.69 7.76
CA HIS A 270 -19.34 -16.92 8.18
C HIS A 270 -19.18 -16.61 9.67
N LEU A 271 -19.77 -15.53 10.18
CA LEU A 271 -19.70 -15.23 11.62
C LEU A 271 -20.29 -16.37 12.47
N GLN A 272 -21.41 -16.97 12.04
CA GLN A 272 -21.99 -18.15 12.67
C GLN A 272 -21.07 -19.38 12.58
N GLN A 273 -20.35 -19.57 11.46
CA GLN A 273 -19.36 -20.63 11.35
C GLN A 273 -18.23 -20.46 12.38
N ILE A 274 -17.69 -19.26 12.53
CA ILE A 274 -16.66 -18.96 13.54
C ILE A 274 -17.19 -19.26 14.95
N GLU A 275 -18.39 -18.77 15.27
CA GLU A 275 -19.04 -19.03 16.56
C GLU A 275 -19.23 -20.52 16.83
N SER A 276 -19.58 -21.30 15.81
CA SER A 276 -19.75 -22.75 15.93
C SER A 276 -18.45 -23.51 16.22
N LEU A 277 -17.30 -22.97 15.78
CA LEU A 277 -15.97 -23.54 16.06
C LEU A 277 -15.50 -23.24 17.49
N LEU A 278 -16.06 -22.22 18.16
CA LEU A 278 -15.64 -21.75 19.49
C LEU A 278 -16.32 -22.50 20.63
N GLU A 279 -16.02 -23.80 20.73
CA GLU A 279 -16.66 -24.73 21.67
C GLU A 279 -16.55 -24.26 23.13
N GLY A 280 -17.67 -23.88 23.75
CA GLY A 280 -17.72 -23.51 25.17
C GLY A 280 -16.93 -22.25 25.54
N ARG A 281 -16.61 -21.39 24.57
CA ARG A 281 -16.05 -20.04 24.82
C ARG A 281 -17.19 -19.03 24.85
N LYS A 282 -17.06 -18.00 25.69
CA LYS A 282 -17.98 -16.85 25.67
C LYS A 282 -17.57 -15.89 24.57
N VAL A 283 -18.46 -15.68 23.61
CA VAL A 283 -18.21 -14.88 22.41
C VAL A 283 -19.09 -13.65 22.43
N ILE A 284 -18.52 -12.50 22.07
CA ILE A 284 -19.25 -11.26 21.83
C ILE A 284 -18.81 -10.65 20.50
N ARG A 285 -19.74 -10.09 19.73
CA ARG A 285 -19.43 -9.34 18.52
C ARG A 285 -19.13 -7.87 18.84
N TYR A 286 -18.28 -7.24 18.06
CA TYR A 286 -17.85 -5.87 18.30
C TYR A 286 -19.04 -4.89 18.29
N THR A 287 -19.92 -4.97 17.29
CA THR A 287 -21.08 -4.06 17.22
C THR A 287 -22.07 -4.25 18.37
N GLU A 288 -22.17 -5.46 18.92
CA GLU A 288 -22.98 -5.75 20.10
C GLU A 288 -22.35 -5.17 21.37
N ALA A 289 -21.05 -5.41 21.57
CA ALA A 289 -20.30 -4.86 22.68
C ALA A 289 -20.33 -3.31 22.68
N GLU A 290 -20.20 -2.69 21.52
CA GLU A 290 -20.28 -1.23 21.36
C GLU A 290 -21.64 -0.67 21.80
N LYS A 291 -22.75 -1.35 21.45
CA LYS A 291 -24.09 -0.94 21.90
C LYS A 291 -24.24 -1.04 23.41
N SER A 292 -23.75 -2.13 24.01
CA SER A 292 -23.81 -2.34 25.46
C SER A 292 -22.99 -1.29 26.23
N LEU A 293 -21.81 -0.94 25.72
CA LEU A 293 -20.97 0.10 26.30
C LEU A 293 -21.64 1.48 26.23
N ASN A 294 -22.21 1.84 25.07
CA ASN A 294 -22.88 3.13 24.90
C ASN A 294 -24.17 3.26 25.77
N ALA A 295 -24.88 2.15 25.98
CA ALA A 295 -26.09 2.15 26.80
C ALA A 295 -25.79 2.32 28.29
N SER A 296 -24.66 1.80 28.77
CA SER A 296 -24.23 1.88 30.18
C SER A 296 -23.64 3.24 30.56
N ASP A 297 -23.04 3.96 29.62
CA ASP A 297 -22.52 5.33 29.82
C ASP A 297 -23.63 6.35 30.17
N THR A 298 -24.89 6.01 29.87
CA THR A 298 -26.07 6.84 30.19
C THR A 298 -26.60 6.61 31.62
N SER A 299 -26.13 5.55 32.29
CA SER A 299 -26.51 5.20 33.68
C SER A 299 -25.34 5.41 34.63
N LEU A 300 -25.38 6.50 35.41
CA LEU A 300 -24.41 6.91 36.42
C LEU A 300 -24.35 5.96 37.65
N THR A 301 -24.15 4.66 37.48
CA THR A 301 -23.90 3.71 38.58
C THR A 301 -23.25 2.41 38.08
N SER A 302 -21.96 2.21 38.36
CA SER A 302 -21.38 0.97 38.96
C SER A 302 -19.88 0.84 38.64
N HIS A 303 -19.11 0.33 39.59
CA HIS A 303 -17.68 0.00 39.48
C HIS A 303 -17.44 -1.36 38.78
N LEU A 304 -18.36 -1.79 37.92
CA LEU A 304 -18.35 -3.11 37.27
C LEU A 304 -18.26 -2.93 35.75
N SER A 305 -17.52 -3.82 35.08
CA SER A 305 -17.42 -3.81 33.61
C SER A 305 -18.82 -3.91 32.98
N PRO A 306 -19.20 -3.02 32.06
CA PRO A 306 -20.50 -3.07 31.39
C PRO A 306 -20.60 -4.21 30.38
N LEU A 307 -19.47 -4.84 30.02
CA LEU A 307 -19.44 -5.99 29.14
C LEU A 307 -19.52 -7.27 29.96
N THR A 308 -20.30 -8.24 29.47
CA THR A 308 -20.27 -9.60 29.99
C THR A 308 -18.87 -10.19 29.82
N PRO A 309 -18.25 -10.78 30.87
CA PRO A 309 -16.94 -11.39 30.76
C PRO A 309 -16.92 -12.40 29.63
N SER A 310 -16.14 -12.10 28.58
CA SER A 310 -16.08 -12.84 27.33
C SER A 310 -14.65 -13.26 27.02
N ASP A 311 -14.50 -14.42 26.38
CA ASP A 311 -13.20 -14.99 26.02
C ASP A 311 -12.79 -14.60 24.60
N VAL A 312 -13.77 -14.24 23.76
CA VAL A 312 -13.58 -13.98 22.33
C VAL A 312 -14.37 -12.75 21.89
N LEU A 313 -13.69 -11.86 21.19
CA LEU A 313 -14.27 -10.70 20.51
C LEU A 313 -14.19 -10.90 19.00
N ILE A 314 -15.34 -10.96 18.32
CA ILE A 314 -15.40 -11.05 16.84
C ILE A 314 -15.64 -9.66 16.26
N ILE A 315 -14.79 -9.22 15.33
CA ILE A 315 -14.88 -7.92 14.68
C ILE A 315 -15.73 -8.01 13.41
N ASP A 316 -17.00 -7.65 13.55
CA ASP A 316 -18.04 -7.69 12.51
C ASP A 316 -18.19 -6.36 11.75
N CYS A 317 -17.14 -5.53 11.75
CA CYS A 317 -17.15 -4.23 11.07
C CYS A 317 -15.79 -3.87 10.44
N PHE A 318 -15.81 -2.93 9.50
CA PHE A 318 -14.62 -2.52 8.76
C PHE A 318 -13.86 -1.36 9.42
N GLY A 319 -12.54 -1.32 9.20
CA GLY A 319 -11.71 -0.15 9.49
C GLY A 319 -11.12 -0.08 10.90
N LEU A 320 -11.30 -1.11 11.73
CA LEU A 320 -10.74 -1.15 13.08
C LEU A 320 -9.44 -1.96 13.19
N LEU A 321 -9.23 -2.93 12.30
CA LEU A 321 -8.16 -3.93 12.40
C LEU A 321 -6.76 -3.33 12.62
N SER A 322 -6.42 -2.26 11.90
CA SER A 322 -5.12 -1.61 12.06
C SER A 322 -4.88 -1.06 13.47
N SER A 323 -5.93 -0.61 14.16
CA SER A 323 -5.87 -0.15 15.54
C SER A 323 -5.91 -1.33 16.52
N ILE A 324 -6.55 -2.44 16.15
CA ILE A 324 -6.67 -3.64 17.01
C ILE A 324 -5.32 -4.34 17.22
N TYR A 325 -4.45 -4.36 16.21
CA TYR A 325 -3.14 -5.02 16.32
C TYR A 325 -2.31 -4.54 17.52
N ARG A 326 -2.51 -3.31 18.00
CA ARG A 326 -1.78 -2.75 19.15
C ARG A 326 -2.11 -3.46 20.47
N TYR A 327 -3.25 -4.15 20.55
CA TYR A 327 -3.70 -4.85 21.76
C TYR A 327 -3.26 -6.32 21.79
N GLY A 328 -2.77 -6.86 20.66
CA GLY A 328 -2.31 -8.24 20.58
C GLY A 328 -0.89 -8.40 21.13
N GLN A 329 -0.66 -9.44 21.91
CA GLN A 329 0.69 -9.93 22.22
C GLN A 329 1.23 -10.80 21.08
N VAL A 330 0.33 -11.55 20.43
CA VAL A 330 0.61 -12.35 19.23
C VAL A 330 -0.44 -11.99 18.18
N ALA A 331 -0.01 -11.84 16.93
CA ALA A 331 -0.89 -11.56 15.81
C ALA A 331 -0.64 -12.54 14.65
N SER A 332 -1.72 -13.01 14.05
CA SER A 332 -1.72 -13.68 12.74
C SER A 332 -2.27 -12.71 11.70
N VAL A 333 -1.62 -12.66 10.53
CA VAL A 333 -1.90 -11.70 9.45
C VAL A 333 -2.05 -12.43 8.12
#